data_AF-A0A953KKW0-F1
#
_entry.id   AF-A0A953KKW0-F1
#
_cell.length_a   1.000
_cell.length_b   1.000
_cell.length_c   1.000
_cell.angle_alpha   90.00
_cell.angle_beta   90.00
_cell.angle_gamma   90.00
#
_symmetry.space_group_name_H-M   'P 1'
#
loop_
_entity.id
_entity.type
_entity.pdbx_description
1 polymer ?
#
loop_
_entity_poly.entity_id
_entity_poly.type
_entity_poly.pdbx_seq_one_letter_code
_entity_poly.pdbx_strand_id
1 'polypeptide(L)'
;MNFSHIISWLGAFKKKPLAQAVIALMLALVLQSLTAVFCLWSDHQVCSEEVWLYCPAMLLLYILYNVLRGFFIEEMGSYYSASVYGVLLYLGLDLLWCTFLTGRFVDEVGSIGWILFVFGIVYLVFMSILNTIRIIMKIVMKQDQRAREESENWIADKNKDSSAE
;
A
#
# COMPACT_ATOMS: atom_id res chain seq x y z
N MET A 1 -5.99 -29.81 -4.60
CA MET A 1 -5.05 -28.67 -4.62
C MET A 1 -4.88 -28.19 -3.18
N ASN A 2 -3.68 -28.35 -2.60
CA ASN A 2 -3.47 -28.27 -1.15
C ASN A 2 -3.54 -26.82 -0.61
N PHE A 3 -4.42 -26.57 0.36
CA PHE A 3 -4.68 -25.26 0.97
C PHE A 3 -3.42 -24.65 1.62
N SER A 4 -2.49 -25.49 2.09
CA SER A 4 -1.21 -25.07 2.68
C SER A 4 -0.25 -24.46 1.66
N HIS A 5 -0.26 -24.91 0.40
CA HIS A 5 0.52 -24.31 -0.68
C HIS A 5 -0.01 -22.93 -1.07
N ILE A 6 -1.33 -22.73 -1.02
CA ILE A 6 -1.95 -21.42 -1.29
C ILE A 6 -1.54 -20.42 -0.19
N ILE A 7 -1.51 -20.85 1.08
CA ILE A 7 -1.12 -19.99 2.22
C ILE A 7 0.38 -19.64 2.20
N SER A 8 1.27 -20.59 1.86
CA SER A 8 2.71 -20.28 1.75
C SER A 8 3.03 -19.40 0.53
N TRP A 9 2.31 -19.62 -0.58
CA TRP A 9 2.41 -18.79 -1.78
C TRP A 9 1.87 -17.36 -1.52
N LEU A 10 0.76 -17.23 -0.79
CA LEU A 10 0.26 -15.94 -0.27
C LEU A 10 1.31 -15.25 0.63
N GLY A 11 2.07 -16.00 1.42
CA GLY A 11 3.15 -15.50 2.27
C GLY A 11 4.31 -14.85 1.50
N ALA A 12 4.69 -15.42 0.37
CA ALA A 12 5.74 -14.88 -0.51
C ALA A 12 5.27 -13.63 -1.29
N PHE A 13 3.97 -13.59 -1.66
CA PHE A 13 3.34 -12.43 -2.32
C PHE A 13 3.19 -11.23 -1.37
N LYS A 14 3.03 -11.44 -0.06
CA LYS A 14 2.89 -10.35 0.95
C LYS A 14 4.04 -9.34 1.00
N LYS A 15 5.21 -9.65 0.44
CA LYS A 15 6.40 -8.76 0.50
C LYS A 15 6.43 -7.71 -0.62
N LYS A 16 5.78 -7.96 -1.77
CA LYS A 16 5.88 -7.07 -2.93
C LYS A 16 4.66 -6.15 -3.05
N PRO A 17 4.84 -4.85 -3.32
CA PRO A 17 3.73 -3.91 -3.41
C PRO A 17 2.83 -4.16 -4.63
N LEU A 18 3.39 -4.72 -5.71
CA LEU A 18 2.64 -5.12 -6.90
C LEU A 18 1.68 -6.28 -6.60
N ALA A 19 2.13 -7.25 -5.81
CA ALA A 19 1.30 -8.38 -5.38
C ALA A 19 0.10 -7.92 -4.54
N GLN A 20 0.32 -6.92 -3.67
CA GLN A 20 -0.75 -6.32 -2.87
C GLN A 20 -1.78 -5.60 -3.76
N ALA A 21 -1.32 -4.89 -4.79
CA ALA A 21 -2.19 -4.24 -5.77
C ALA A 21 -3.05 -5.26 -6.53
N VAL A 22 -2.45 -6.37 -6.97
CA VAL A 22 -3.19 -7.46 -7.66
C VAL A 22 -4.24 -8.07 -6.75
N ILE A 23 -3.95 -8.29 -5.46
CA ILE A 23 -4.93 -8.83 -4.51
C ILE A 23 -6.10 -7.85 -4.32
N ALA A 24 -5.81 -6.55 -4.13
CA ALA A 24 -6.84 -5.53 -4.00
C ALA A 24 -7.70 -5.44 -5.28
N LEU A 25 -7.06 -5.47 -6.45
CA LEU A 25 -7.72 -5.47 -7.75
C LEU A 25 -8.65 -6.68 -7.89
N MET A 26 -8.14 -7.90 -7.64
CA MET A 26 -8.97 -9.11 -7.72
C MET A 26 -10.19 -9.04 -6.80
N LEU A 27 -10.04 -8.50 -5.60
CA LEU A 27 -11.16 -8.31 -4.68
C LEU A 27 -12.16 -7.27 -5.21
N ALA A 28 -11.67 -6.14 -5.75
CA ALA A 28 -12.51 -5.11 -6.37
C ALA A 28 -13.32 -5.70 -7.54
N LEU A 29 -12.64 -6.37 -8.47
CA LEU A 29 -13.25 -7.00 -9.65
C LEU A 29 -14.34 -8.01 -9.26
N VAL A 30 -14.09 -8.84 -8.24
CA VAL A 30 -15.09 -9.81 -7.74
C VAL A 30 -16.31 -9.09 -7.18
N LEU A 31 -16.12 -8.09 -6.32
CA LEU A 31 -17.24 -7.35 -5.73
C LEU A 31 -18.06 -6.60 -6.78
N GLN A 32 -17.39 -5.91 -7.70
CA GLN A 32 -18.03 -5.21 -8.82
C GLN A 32 -18.83 -6.16 -9.71
N SER A 33 -18.26 -7.34 -10.02
CA SER A 33 -18.94 -8.35 -10.85
C SER A 33 -20.15 -8.93 -10.13
N LEU A 34 -20.05 -9.21 -8.82
CA LEU A 34 -21.17 -9.68 -8.01
C LEU A 34 -22.29 -8.64 -7.96
N THR A 35 -21.97 -7.37 -7.76
CA THR A 35 -22.95 -6.28 -7.78
C THR A 35 -23.60 -6.15 -9.15
N ALA A 36 -22.83 -6.19 -10.24
CA ALA A 36 -23.38 -6.13 -11.60
C ALA A 36 -24.34 -7.30 -11.89
N VAL A 37 -23.97 -8.53 -11.50
CA VAL A 37 -24.84 -9.71 -11.64
C VAL A 37 -26.10 -9.58 -10.79
N PHE A 38 -25.98 -9.07 -9.55
CA PHE A 38 -27.12 -8.86 -8.67
C PHE A 38 -28.11 -7.82 -9.21
N CYS A 39 -27.62 -6.70 -9.75
CA CYS A 39 -28.46 -5.69 -10.39
C CYS A 39 -29.24 -6.28 -11.58
N LEU A 40 -28.56 -7.05 -12.44
CA LEU A 40 -29.20 -7.73 -13.57
C LEU A 40 -30.29 -8.71 -13.12
N TRP A 41 -30.10 -9.39 -11.98
CA TRP A 41 -31.08 -10.35 -11.46
C TRP A 41 -32.28 -9.68 -10.79
N SER A 42 -32.07 -8.52 -10.16
CA SER A 42 -33.12 -7.79 -9.43
C SER A 42 -34.04 -6.93 -10.31
N ASP A 43 -33.93 -7.06 -11.64
CA ASP A 43 -34.62 -6.23 -12.66
C ASP A 43 -34.46 -4.71 -12.42
N HIS A 44 -33.42 -4.34 -11.68
CA HIS A 44 -32.97 -2.96 -11.54
C HIS A 44 -32.00 -2.66 -12.67
N GLN A 45 -32.13 -1.49 -13.29
CA GLN A 45 -31.04 -0.98 -14.13
C GLN A 45 -29.76 -0.91 -13.29
N VAL A 46 -28.64 -1.37 -13.87
CA VAL A 46 -27.34 -1.36 -13.19
C VAL A 46 -27.04 0.06 -12.71
N CYS A 47 -27.12 0.29 -11.40
CA CYS A 47 -26.71 1.54 -10.79
C CYS A 47 -25.20 1.67 -10.99
N SER A 48 -24.81 2.45 -11.99
CA SER A 48 -23.39 2.65 -12.31
C SER A 48 -22.62 3.13 -11.07
N GLU A 49 -23.21 4.03 -10.28
CA GLU A 49 -22.60 4.55 -9.05
C GLU A 49 -22.20 3.47 -8.04
N GLU A 50 -23.00 2.40 -7.89
CA GLU A 50 -22.72 1.32 -6.93
C GLU A 50 -21.52 0.48 -7.35
N VAL A 51 -21.43 0.13 -8.63
CA VAL A 51 -20.28 -0.61 -9.18
C VAL A 51 -19.01 0.23 -9.08
N TRP A 52 -19.11 1.52 -9.41
CA TRP A 52 -17.97 2.43 -9.39
C TRP A 52 -17.49 2.76 -7.98
N LEU A 53 -18.33 2.65 -6.94
CA LEU A 53 -17.94 2.96 -5.55
C LEU A 53 -16.84 2.03 -5.00
N TYR A 54 -16.81 0.77 -5.45
CA TYR A 54 -15.81 -0.20 -5.00
C TYR A 54 -14.39 0.15 -5.48
N CYS A 55 -14.27 0.84 -6.63
CA CYS A 55 -12.98 1.24 -7.21
C CYS A 55 -12.15 2.12 -6.26
N PRO A 56 -12.62 3.32 -5.85
CA PRO A 56 -11.88 4.16 -4.91
C PRO A 56 -11.74 3.48 -3.53
N ALA A 57 -12.75 2.75 -3.05
CA ALA A 57 -12.69 2.10 -1.74
C ALA A 57 -11.55 1.08 -1.63
N MET A 58 -11.39 0.22 -2.65
CA MET A 58 -10.34 -0.78 -2.70
C MET A 58 -8.97 -0.17 -2.99
N LEU A 59 -8.90 0.90 -3.80
CA LEU A 59 -7.68 1.68 -3.99
C LEU A 59 -7.18 2.27 -2.65
N LEU A 60 -8.07 2.86 -1.85
CA LEU A 60 -7.71 3.42 -0.55
C LEU A 60 -7.19 2.36 0.40
N LEU A 61 -7.84 1.18 0.44
CA LEU A 61 -7.38 0.06 1.24
C LEU A 61 -5.98 -0.40 0.83
N TYR A 62 -5.72 -0.48 -0.48
CA TYR A 62 -4.40 -0.77 -1.02
C TYR A 62 -3.36 0.28 -0.59
N ILE A 63 -3.67 1.58 -0.76
CA ILE A 63 -2.79 2.69 -0.38
C ILE A 63 -2.42 2.59 1.11
N LEU A 64 -3.41 2.43 1.99
CA LEU A 64 -3.19 2.35 3.42
C LEU A 64 -2.30 1.15 3.78
N TYR A 65 -2.59 -0.01 3.21
CA TYR A 65 -1.80 -1.22 3.44
C TYR A 65 -0.37 -1.09 2.91
N ASN A 66 -0.20 -0.48 1.73
CA ASN A 66 1.09 -0.22 1.12
C ASN A 66 1.96 0.66 2.02
N VAL A 67 1.39 1.73 2.56
CA VAL A 67 2.09 2.66 3.46
C VAL A 67 2.48 1.97 4.77
N LEU A 68 1.57 1.20 5.38
CA LEU A 68 1.85 0.44 6.60
C LEU A 68 3.00 -0.55 6.41
N ARG A 69 2.99 -1.31 5.31
CA ARG A 69 4.08 -2.23 4.96
C ARG A 69 5.37 -1.50 4.62
N GLY A 70 5.21 -0.33 4.03
CA GLY A 70 6.25 0.64 3.79
C GLY A 70 6.98 1.11 5.04
N PHE A 71 6.61 0.76 6.29
CA PHE A 71 7.48 1.03 7.46
C PHE A 71 8.53 -0.05 7.72
N PHE A 72 8.27 -1.30 7.31
CA PHE A 72 9.05 -2.48 7.71
C PHE A 72 10.08 -2.94 6.68
N ILE A 73 10.23 -2.21 5.58
CA ILE A 73 11.08 -2.63 4.45
C ILE A 73 12.43 -1.93 4.50
N GLU A 74 13.53 -2.66 4.32
CA GLU A 74 14.87 -2.07 4.40
C GLU A 74 15.18 -1.16 3.19
N GLU A 75 14.88 -1.65 1.98
CA GLU A 75 15.17 -0.97 0.71
C GLU A 75 13.95 -0.21 0.15
N MET A 76 13.85 1.09 0.42
CA MET A 76 12.72 1.91 -0.04
C MET A 76 12.71 2.28 -1.50
N GLY A 77 13.87 2.47 -2.14
CA GLY A 77 13.89 2.92 -3.54
C GLY A 77 13.21 1.94 -4.48
N SER A 78 13.56 0.66 -4.35
CA SER A 78 12.95 -0.44 -5.13
C SER A 78 11.47 -0.63 -4.76
N TYR A 79 11.13 -0.53 -3.47
CA TYR A 79 9.74 -0.64 -3.02
C TYR A 79 8.84 0.49 -3.52
N TYR A 80 9.33 1.74 -3.49
CA TYR A 80 8.60 2.93 -3.90
C TYR A 80 8.23 2.84 -5.38
N SER A 81 9.21 2.61 -6.26
CA SER A 81 8.94 2.48 -7.70
C SER A 81 7.95 1.34 -7.99
N ALA A 82 8.12 0.18 -7.36
CA ALA A 82 7.19 -0.94 -7.49
C ALA A 82 5.78 -0.63 -6.96
N SER A 83 5.63 0.22 -5.94
CA SER A 83 4.33 0.65 -5.43
C SER A 83 3.62 1.64 -6.38
N VAL A 84 4.37 2.53 -7.03
CA VAL A 84 3.80 3.42 -8.07
C VAL A 84 3.26 2.59 -9.24
N TYR A 85 4.03 1.61 -9.71
CA TYR A 85 3.54 0.68 -10.74
C TYR A 85 2.32 -0.11 -10.26
N GLY A 86 2.24 -0.45 -8.97
CA GLY A 86 1.07 -1.09 -8.38
C GLY A 86 -0.19 -0.22 -8.42
N VAL A 87 -0.08 1.06 -8.04
CA VAL A 87 -1.18 2.03 -8.14
C VAL A 87 -1.64 2.20 -9.59
N LEU A 88 -0.70 2.37 -10.53
CA LEU A 88 -1.00 2.55 -11.95
C LEU A 88 -1.67 1.31 -12.55
N LEU A 89 -1.17 0.11 -12.22
CA LEU A 89 -1.76 -1.14 -12.67
C LEU A 89 -3.17 -1.32 -12.11
N TYR A 90 -3.36 -1.02 -10.82
CA TYR A 90 -4.68 -1.07 -10.19
C TYR A 90 -5.64 -0.11 -10.92
N LEU A 91 -5.30 1.17 -11.02
CA LEU A 91 -6.15 2.19 -11.64
C LEU A 91 -6.46 1.85 -13.08
N GLY A 92 -5.45 1.50 -13.89
CA GLY A 92 -5.65 1.22 -15.31
C GLY A 92 -6.61 0.04 -15.55
N LEU A 93 -6.44 -1.06 -14.81
CA LEU A 93 -7.27 -2.25 -14.99
C LEU A 93 -8.66 -2.10 -14.37
N ASP A 94 -8.76 -1.49 -13.19
CA ASP A 94 -10.04 -1.31 -12.50
C ASP A 94 -10.94 -0.31 -13.25
N LEU A 95 -10.38 0.80 -13.75
CA LEU A 95 -11.12 1.76 -14.58
C LEU A 95 -11.63 1.12 -15.88
N LEU A 96 -10.79 0.33 -16.55
CA LEU A 96 -11.18 -0.38 -17.78
C LEU A 96 -12.31 -1.38 -17.48
N TRP A 97 -12.23 -2.08 -16.35
CA TRP A 97 -13.24 -3.04 -15.95
C TRP A 97 -14.58 -2.38 -15.57
N CYS A 98 -14.56 -1.30 -14.78
CA CYS A 98 -15.76 -0.54 -14.45
C CYS A 98 -16.42 0.04 -15.71
N THR A 99 -15.62 0.53 -16.65
CA THR A 99 -16.11 1.02 -17.95
C THR A 99 -16.75 -0.12 -18.75
N PHE A 100 -16.14 -1.30 -18.76
CA PHE A 100 -16.69 -2.48 -19.43
C PHE A 100 -18.02 -2.94 -18.80
N LEU A 101 -18.13 -2.95 -17.48
CA LEU A 101 -19.35 -3.39 -16.77
C LEU A 101 -20.51 -2.39 -16.88
N THR A 102 -20.21 -1.09 -16.83
CA THR A 102 -21.24 -0.04 -16.75
C THR A 102 -21.50 0.66 -18.08
N GLY A 103 -20.61 0.52 -19.04
CA GLY A 103 -20.66 1.22 -20.33
C GLY A 103 -20.39 2.72 -20.25
N ARG A 104 -20.00 3.24 -19.09
CA ARG A 104 -19.73 4.67 -18.84
C ARG A 104 -18.28 4.91 -18.52
N PHE A 105 -17.79 6.08 -18.88
CA PHE A 105 -16.45 6.51 -18.48
C PHE A 105 -16.46 7.18 -17.10
N VAL A 106 -15.29 7.26 -16.48
CA VAL A 106 -15.12 7.78 -15.11
C VAL A 106 -15.59 9.23 -14.94
N ASP A 107 -15.53 10.03 -16.00
CA ASP A 107 -15.99 11.42 -16.08
C ASP A 107 -17.51 11.55 -16.13
N GLU A 108 -18.21 10.51 -16.58
CA GLU A 108 -19.67 10.46 -16.62
C GLU A 108 -20.29 10.03 -15.29
N VAL A 109 -19.48 9.47 -14.38
CA VAL A 109 -19.94 8.92 -13.10
C VAL A 109 -19.64 9.89 -11.96
N GLY A 110 -20.45 10.95 -11.92
CA GLY A 110 -20.55 11.88 -10.78
C GLY A 110 -19.20 12.36 -10.21
N SER A 111 -19.03 12.21 -8.90
CA SER A 111 -17.84 12.68 -8.17
C SER A 111 -16.69 11.66 -8.11
N ILE A 112 -16.84 10.47 -8.70
CA ILE A 112 -15.88 9.36 -8.53
C ILE A 112 -14.53 9.68 -9.17
N GLY A 113 -14.51 10.32 -10.34
CA GLY A 113 -13.27 10.79 -10.95
C GLY A 113 -12.49 11.74 -10.04
N TRP A 114 -13.18 12.64 -9.33
CA TRP A 114 -12.56 13.53 -8.36
C TRP A 114 -12.02 12.74 -7.15
N ILE A 115 -12.78 11.79 -6.61
CA ILE A 115 -12.33 10.96 -5.48
C ILE A 115 -11.04 10.22 -5.83
N LEU A 116 -10.95 9.63 -7.02
CA LEU A 116 -9.74 8.94 -7.49
C LEU A 116 -8.54 9.89 -7.61
N PHE A 117 -8.78 11.10 -8.10
CA PHE A 117 -7.74 12.13 -8.15
C PHE A 117 -7.26 12.53 -6.74
N VAL A 118 -8.18 12.75 -5.79
CA VAL A 118 -7.80 13.00 -4.37
C VAL A 118 -6.99 11.84 -3.82
N PHE A 119 -7.37 10.59 -4.09
CA PHE A 119 -6.65 9.43 -3.61
C PHE A 119 -5.23 9.31 -4.20
N GLY A 120 -5.04 9.72 -5.45
CA GLY A 120 -3.70 9.87 -6.03
C GLY A 120 -2.83 10.86 -5.25
N ILE A 121 -3.37 12.02 -4.89
CA ILE A 121 -2.67 13.01 -4.05
C ILE A 121 -2.38 12.43 -2.66
N VAL A 122 -3.38 11.82 -2.01
CA VAL A 122 -3.25 11.21 -0.68
C VAL A 122 -2.13 10.16 -0.68
N TYR A 123 -2.04 9.33 -1.73
CA TYR A 123 -0.96 8.36 -1.88
C TYR A 123 0.42 9.03 -1.90
N LEU A 124 0.61 10.08 -2.71
CA LEU A 124 1.87 10.82 -2.78
C LEU A 124 2.24 11.44 -1.43
N VAL A 125 1.27 12.02 -0.74
CA VAL A 125 1.45 12.59 0.60
C VAL A 125 1.89 11.52 1.60
N PHE A 126 1.20 10.38 1.64
CA PHE A 126 1.56 9.29 2.54
C PHE A 126 2.95 8.73 2.27
N MET A 127 3.34 8.56 1.00
CA MET A 127 4.69 8.09 0.67
C MET A 127 5.76 9.11 1.05
N SER A 128 5.48 10.41 0.91
CA SER A 128 6.38 11.48 1.35
C SER A 128 6.59 11.46 2.88
N ILE A 129 5.50 11.33 3.63
CA ILE A 129 5.54 11.19 5.09
C ILE A 129 6.34 9.95 5.49
N LEU A 130 6.09 8.82 4.83
CA LEU A 130 6.78 7.56 5.11
C LEU A 130 8.29 7.68 4.89
N ASN A 131 8.70 8.31 3.78
CA ASN A 131 10.12 8.55 3.50
C ASN A 131 10.75 9.46 4.58
N THR A 132 10.03 10.49 5.01
CA THR A 132 10.48 11.41 6.06
C THR A 132 10.68 10.70 7.39
N ILE A 133 9.71 9.89 7.83
CA ILE A 133 9.82 9.12 9.08
C ILE A 133 11.04 8.20 9.05
N ARG A 134 11.33 7.56 7.92
CA ARG A 134 12.50 6.68 7.79
C ARG A 134 13.82 7.41 7.85
N ILE A 135 13.89 8.62 7.29
CA ILE A 135 15.07 9.47 7.42
C ILE A 135 15.28 9.81 8.89
N ILE A 136 14.23 10.21 9.60
CA ILE A 136 14.27 10.49 11.04
C ILE A 136 14.75 9.26 11.81
N MET A 137 14.17 8.09 11.56
CA MET A 137 14.58 6.83 12.23
C MET A 137 16.05 6.50 11.99
N LYS A 138 16.57 6.70 10.78
CA LYS A 138 18.00 6.49 10.49
C LYS A 138 18.89 7.46 11.27
N ILE A 139 18.47 8.72 11.42
CA ILE A 139 19.21 9.71 12.21
C ILE A 139 19.20 9.31 13.69
N VAL A 140 18.05 8.94 14.23
CA VAL A 140 17.90 8.50 15.63
C VAL A 140 18.73 7.25 15.91
N MET A 141 18.67 6.23 15.06
CA MET A 141 19.48 5.01 15.23
C MET A 141 20.97 5.31 15.22
N LYS A 142 21.43 6.24 14.36
CA LYS A 142 22.83 6.67 14.32
C LYS A 142 23.25 7.45 15.56
N GLN A 143 22.35 8.25 16.13
CA GLN A 143 22.61 8.97 17.38
C GLN A 143 22.65 8.02 18.57
N ASP A 144 21.73 7.07 18.65
CA ASP A 144 21.71 6.04 19.71
C ASP A 144 22.98 5.20 19.70
N GLN A 145 23.44 4.77 18.51
CA GLN A 145 24.67 4.01 18.39
C GLN A 145 25.90 4.81 18.88
N ARG A 146 26.02 6.09 18.49
CA ARG A 146 27.13 6.94 18.95
C ARG A 146 27.13 7.13 20.47
N ALA A 147 25.96 7.36 21.06
CA ALA A 147 25.83 7.53 22.50
C ALA A 147 26.24 6.25 23.27
N ARG A 148 25.92 5.07 22.72
CA ARG A 148 26.38 3.77 23.27
C ARG A 148 27.89 3.63 23.20
N GLU A 149 28.48 3.89 22.04
CA GLU A 149 29.94 3.82 21.84
C GLU A 149 30.70 4.77 22.79
N GLU A 150 30.21 6.00 22.98
CA GLU A 150 30.78 6.96 23.94
C GLU A 150 30.70 6.45 25.40
N SER A 151 29.58 5.83 25.78
CA SER A 151 29.40 5.29 27.12
C SER A 151 30.31 4.08 27.41
N GLU A 152 30.52 3.21 26.42
CA GLU A 152 31.42 2.05 26.55
C GLU A 152 32.88 2.49 26.68
N ASN A 153 33.30 3.47 25.89
CA ASN A 153 34.64 4.05 25.98
C ASN A 153 34.89 4.70 27.34
N TRP A 154 33.92 5.46 27.85
CA TRP A 154 34.03 6.08 29.18
C TRP A 154 34.20 5.05 30.31
N ILE A 155 33.50 3.91 30.24
CA ILE A 155 33.66 2.82 31.21
C ILE A 155 35.04 2.16 31.08
N ALA A 156 35.52 1.94 29.85
CA ALA A 156 36.83 1.33 29.60
C ALA A 156 37.98 2.19 30.15
N ASP A 157 37.93 3.50 29.95
CA ASP A 157 38.92 4.45 30.49
C ASP A 157 38.92 4.41 32.03
N LYS A 158 37.73 4.44 32.65
CA LYS A 158 37.61 4.41 34.12
C LYS A 158 38.16 3.12 34.74
N ASN A 159 37.96 1.98 34.07
CA ASN A 159 38.50 0.69 34.54
C ASN A 159 40.03 0.62 34.44
N LYS A 160 40.61 1.29 33.45
CA LYS A 160 42.08 1.33 33.28
C LYS A 160 42.73 2.15 34.39
N ASP A 161 42.16 3.29 34.74
CA ASP A 161 42.67 4.15 35.82
C ASP A 161 42.62 3.44 37.19
N SER A 162 41.55 2.69 37.47
CA SER A 162 41.41 1.91 38.73
C SER A 162 42.37 0.72 38.84
N SER A 163 42.98 0.27 37.74
CA SER A 163 43.94 -0.86 37.73
C SER A 163 45.39 -0.41 37.86
N ALA A 164 45.63 0.90 37.82
CA ALA A 164 46.95 1.51 37.96
C ALA A 164 47.24 2.00 39.39
N GLU A 165 46.25 1.98 40.28
CA GLU A 165 46.36 2.21 41.73
C GLU A 165 46.51 0.89 42.50
#